data_AF-A0A2E0F875-F1
#
_entry.id   AF-A0A2E0F875-F1
#
_cell.length_a   1.000
_cell.length_b   1.000
_cell.length_c   1.000
_cell.angle_alpha   90.00
_cell.angle_beta   90.00
_cell.angle_gamma   90.00
#
_symmetry.space_group_name_H-M   'P 1'
#
loop_
_entity.id
_entity.type
_entity.pdbx_description
1 polymer ?
#
loop_
_entity_poly.entity_id
_entity_poly.type
_entity_poly.pdbx_seq_one_letter_code
_entity_poly.pdbx_strand_id
1 'polypeptide(L)'
;MKIYVIPTLKIYNLNKIKEISNNFGETKINFFITEQCLYLYGPQILSDIEEILEENVNIIAEVGENLGLFLSLINLKIKYISISVNLDPIFKKKIVSIAKKKNINLLQNEKFRFINNQNDM
;
A
#
# COMPACT_ATOMS: atom_id res chain seq x y z
N MET A 1 -12.58 2.13 10.08
CA MET A 1 -12.05 2.89 8.92
C MET A 1 -12.58 2.24 7.65
N LYS A 2 -13.20 2.99 6.73
CA LYS A 2 -13.87 2.42 5.53
C LYS A 2 -12.93 1.68 4.58
N ILE A 3 -11.61 1.84 4.70
CA ILE A 3 -10.64 1.24 3.77
C ILE A 3 -10.64 -0.30 3.77
N TYR A 4 -10.91 -0.95 4.90
CA TYR A 4 -10.90 -2.42 4.99
C TYR A 4 -12.10 -3.12 4.35
N VAL A 5 -13.19 -2.39 4.08
CA VAL A 5 -14.37 -2.96 3.39
C VAL A 5 -14.30 -2.80 1.87
N ILE A 6 -13.33 -2.04 1.37
CA ILE A 6 -13.11 -1.83 -0.05
C ILE A 6 -12.39 -3.07 -0.64
N PRO A 7 -12.81 -3.59 -1.80
CA PRO A 7 -12.11 -4.67 -2.48
C PRO A 7 -10.62 -4.34 -2.64
N THR A 8 -9.76 -5.31 -2.36
CA THR A 8 -8.31 -5.08 -2.35
C THR A 8 -7.61 -6.02 -3.31
N LEU A 9 -6.90 -5.46 -4.28
CA LEU A 9 -6.02 -6.20 -5.18
C LEU A 9 -4.60 -6.11 -4.69
N LYS A 10 -3.91 -7.24 -4.70
CA LYS A 10 -2.47 -7.27 -4.45
C LYS A 10 -1.76 -7.13 -5.79
N ILE A 11 -1.04 -6.03 -5.97
CA ILE A 11 -0.38 -5.71 -7.23
C ILE A 11 1.05 -6.23 -7.20
N TYR A 12 1.41 -7.01 -8.21
CA TYR A 12 2.77 -7.53 -8.38
C TYR A 12 3.50 -6.89 -9.55
N ASN A 13 2.76 -6.47 -10.59
CA ASN A 13 3.29 -5.83 -11.78
C ASN A 13 2.78 -4.39 -11.91
N LEU A 14 3.62 -3.44 -11.55
CA LEU A 14 3.29 -2.02 -11.62
C LEU A 14 3.09 -1.50 -13.05
N ASN A 15 3.65 -2.17 -14.07
CA ASN A 15 3.48 -1.75 -15.47
C ASN A 15 2.06 -1.93 -15.98
N LYS A 16 1.27 -2.85 -15.38
CA LYS A 16 -0.12 -3.12 -15.75
C LYS A 16 -1.13 -2.34 -14.90
N ILE A 17 -0.67 -1.51 -13.96
CA ILE A 17 -1.54 -0.93 -12.93
C ILE A 17 -2.67 -0.07 -13.50
N LYS A 18 -2.41 0.64 -14.61
CA LYS A 18 -3.42 1.45 -15.31
C LYS A 18 -4.46 0.58 -16.04
N GLU A 19 -4.02 -0.48 -16.70
CA GLU A 19 -4.91 -1.46 -17.33
C GLU A 19 -5.83 -2.12 -16.29
N ILE A 20 -5.25 -2.53 -15.16
CA ILE A 20 -5.99 -3.12 -14.04
C ILE A 20 -7.00 -2.11 -13.50
N SER A 21 -6.62 -0.85 -13.30
CA SER A 21 -7.52 0.22 -12.83
C SER A 21 -8.73 0.38 -13.74
N ASN A 22 -8.50 0.48 -15.06
CA ASN A 22 -9.57 0.68 -16.04
C ASN A 22 -10.62 -0.43 -16.03
N ASN A 23 -10.25 -1.67 -15.69
CA ASN A 23 -11.18 -2.80 -15.60
C ASN A 23 -12.22 -2.66 -14.48
N PHE A 24 -11.98 -1.79 -13.49
CA PHE A 24 -12.92 -1.53 -12.39
C PHE A 24 -13.81 -0.31 -12.63
N GLY A 25 -13.57 0.46 -13.69
CA GLY A 25 -14.29 1.70 -13.98
C GLY A 25 -14.32 2.63 -12.77
N GLU A 26 -15.49 3.18 -12.43
CA GLU A 26 -15.67 4.07 -11.27
C GLU A 26 -15.71 3.35 -9.91
N THR A 27 -15.59 2.02 -9.88
CA THR A 27 -15.69 1.25 -8.63
C THR A 27 -14.52 1.58 -7.73
N LYS A 28 -14.79 1.94 -6.47
CA LYS A 28 -13.72 2.21 -5.50
C LYS A 28 -12.96 0.94 -5.18
N ILE A 29 -11.63 0.97 -5.32
CA ILE A 29 -10.75 -0.19 -5.11
C ILE A 29 -9.49 0.20 -4.33
N ASN A 30 -8.89 -0.78 -3.65
CA ASN A 30 -7.58 -0.63 -3.05
C ASN A 30 -6.54 -1.41 -3.86
N PHE A 31 -5.44 -0.75 -4.21
CA PHE A 31 -4.25 -1.40 -4.72
C PHE A 31 -3.26 -1.55 -3.57
N PHE A 32 -2.97 -2.79 -3.22
CA PHE A 32 -2.04 -3.17 -2.18
C PHE A 32 -0.70 -3.50 -2.82
N ILE A 33 0.26 -2.60 -2.67
CA ILE A 33 1.60 -2.73 -3.21
C ILE A 33 2.48 -3.37 -2.15
N THR A 34 3.04 -4.52 -2.50
CA THR A 34 3.80 -5.35 -1.57
C THR A 34 5.18 -4.77 -1.28
N GLU A 35 5.78 -5.14 -0.14
CA GLU A 35 7.15 -4.74 0.15
C GLU A 35 8.12 -5.23 -0.94
N GLN A 36 7.87 -6.41 -1.53
CA GLN A 36 8.72 -6.99 -2.58
C GLN A 36 8.72 -6.11 -3.83
N CYS A 37 7.54 -5.61 -4.22
CA CYS A 37 7.43 -4.66 -5.33
C CYS A 37 8.19 -3.35 -5.02
N LEU A 38 8.06 -2.83 -3.80
CA LEU A 38 8.74 -1.59 -3.42
C LEU A 38 10.27 -1.74 -3.34
N TYR A 39 10.77 -2.93 -3.00
CA TYR A 39 12.21 -3.21 -3.09
C TYR A 39 12.69 -3.31 -4.53
N LEU A 40 11.88 -3.90 -5.43
CA LEU A 40 12.25 -4.08 -6.83
C LEU A 40 12.26 -2.75 -7.59
N TYR A 41 11.20 -1.96 -7.45
CA TYR A 41 11.00 -0.73 -8.24
C TYR A 41 11.43 0.54 -7.49
N GLY A 42 11.71 0.43 -6.20
CA GLY A 42 11.92 1.57 -5.31
C GLY A 42 10.60 2.24 -4.90
N PRO A 43 10.55 2.91 -3.74
CA PRO A 43 9.33 3.52 -3.23
C PRO A 43 8.85 4.73 -4.06
N GLN A 44 9.75 5.38 -4.80
CA GLN A 44 9.43 6.55 -5.62
C GLN A 44 8.36 6.26 -6.67
N ILE A 45 8.30 5.02 -7.16
CA ILE A 45 7.32 4.58 -8.16
C ILE A 45 5.87 4.83 -7.72
N LEU A 46 5.61 4.86 -6.41
CA LEU A 46 4.27 5.10 -5.90
C LEU A 46 3.79 6.52 -6.19
N SER A 47 4.68 7.52 -6.15
CA SER A 47 4.32 8.88 -6.52
C SER A 47 3.99 8.97 -8.02
N ASP A 48 4.79 8.31 -8.86
CA ASP A 48 4.56 8.28 -10.31
C ASP A 48 3.22 7.58 -10.66
N ILE A 49 2.86 6.54 -9.89
CA ILE A 49 1.59 5.84 -10.03
C ILE A 49 0.41 6.68 -9.54
N GLU A 50 0.53 7.37 -8.40
CA GLU A 50 -0.54 8.25 -7.90
C GLU A 50 -0.92 9.34 -8.92
N GLU A 51 0.03 9.80 -9.74
CA GLU A 51 -0.22 10.79 -10.80
C GLU A 51 -1.05 10.25 -11.98
N ILE A 52 -1.02 8.95 -12.24
CA ILE A 52 -1.69 8.33 -13.40
C ILE A 52 -2.96 7.55 -13.06
N LEU A 53 -3.24 7.33 -11.76
CA LEU A 53 -4.40 6.59 -11.30
C LEU A 53 -5.61 7.50 -11.05
N GLU A 54 -6.78 6.91 -11.20
CA GLU A 54 -8.05 7.58 -10.92
C GLU A 54 -8.29 7.74 -9.40
N GLU A 55 -9.08 8.75 -9.01
CA GLU A 55 -9.34 9.09 -7.60
C GLU A 55 -10.10 8.00 -6.82
N ASN A 56 -10.73 7.06 -7.53
CA ASN A 56 -11.41 5.91 -6.96
C ASN A 56 -10.43 4.80 -6.51
N VAL A 57 -9.13 4.91 -6.81
CA VAL A 57 -8.11 3.95 -6.38
C VAL A 57 -7.39 4.46 -5.12
N ASN A 58 -7.34 3.63 -4.08
CA ASN A 58 -6.45 3.89 -2.94
C ASN A 58 -5.17 3.06 -3.10
N ILE A 59 -4.01 3.70 -3.07
CA ILE A 59 -2.73 3.00 -2.98
C ILE A 59 -2.42 2.72 -1.50
N ILE A 60 -2.08 1.46 -1.21
CA ILE A 60 -1.70 0.99 0.13
C ILE A 60 -0.32 0.35 0.00
N ALA A 61 0.67 0.92 0.69
CA ALA A 61 2.05 0.44 0.63
C ALA A 61 2.39 -0.44 1.84
N GLU A 62 2.82 -1.67 1.60
CA GLU A 62 3.32 -2.58 2.63
C GLU A 62 4.81 -2.33 2.91
N VAL A 63 5.16 -2.21 4.19
CA VAL A 63 6.52 -1.81 4.59
C VAL A 63 7.37 -2.94 5.19
N GLY A 64 6.73 -4.02 5.65
CA GLY A 64 7.41 -5.10 6.38
C GLY A 64 8.27 -4.60 7.53
N GLU A 65 9.41 -5.26 7.77
CA GLU A 65 10.35 -4.92 8.85
C GLU A 65 11.45 -3.91 8.44
N ASN A 66 11.13 -2.98 7.54
CA ASN A 66 12.09 -2.02 7.02
C ASN A 66 11.76 -0.56 7.42
N LEU A 67 12.50 -0.04 8.40
CA LEU A 67 12.28 1.32 8.90
C LEU A 67 12.68 2.38 7.87
N GLY A 68 13.70 2.09 7.05
CA GLY A 68 14.12 2.98 5.98
C GLY A 68 13.00 3.17 4.96
N LEU A 69 12.40 2.05 4.50
CA LEU A 69 11.23 2.09 3.62
C LEU A 69 10.07 2.85 4.26
N PHE A 70 9.79 2.62 5.55
CA PHE A 70 8.74 3.35 6.27
C PHE A 70 8.93 4.86 6.22
N LEU A 71 10.14 5.33 6.50
CA LEU A 71 10.47 6.75 6.48
C LEU A 71 10.42 7.33 5.06
N SER A 72 10.87 6.56 4.06
CA SER A 72 10.76 6.96 2.65
C SER A 72 9.30 7.14 2.23
N LEU A 73 8.42 6.20 2.56
CA LEU A 73 6.98 6.30 2.25
C LEU A 73 6.33 7.53 2.92
N ILE A 74 6.75 7.87 4.15
CA ILE A 74 6.31 9.10 4.83
C ILE A 74 6.76 10.34 4.06
N ASN A 75 8.03 10.39 3.64
CA ASN A 75 8.57 11.54 2.91
C ASN A 75 7.89 11.73 1.55
N LEU A 76 7.51 10.63 0.90
CA LEU A 76 6.71 10.61 -0.33
C LEU A 76 5.23 10.93 -0.11
N LYS A 77 4.82 11.19 1.14
CA LYS A 77 3.44 11.53 1.53
C LYS A 77 2.42 10.44 1.20
N ILE A 78 2.85 9.18 1.12
CA ILE A 78 1.96 8.04 0.88
C ILE A 78 0.91 7.97 1.99
N LYS A 79 -0.36 8.03 1.58
CA LYS A 79 -1.49 8.23 2.49
C LYS A 79 -1.76 7.03 3.38
N TYR A 80 -1.54 5.82 2.86
CA TYR A 80 -1.88 4.56 3.52
C TYR A 80 -0.67 3.65 3.52
N ILE A 81 -0.15 3.40 4.72
CA ILE A 81 0.99 2.51 4.93
C ILE A 81 0.50 1.34 5.79
N SER A 82 0.79 0.11 5.36
CA SER A 82 0.33 -1.11 6.00
C SER A 82 1.50 -1.86 6.65
N ILE A 83 1.25 -2.40 7.84
CA ILE A 83 2.16 -3.29 8.56
C ILE A 83 1.47 -4.60 8.92
N SER A 84 2.24 -5.68 8.99
CA SER A 84 1.76 -6.94 9.56
C SER A 84 1.45 -6.79 11.05
N VAL A 85 0.44 -7.50 11.55
CA VAL A 85 0.22 -7.64 13.00
C VAL A 85 1.32 -8.45 13.68
N ASN A 86 1.99 -9.34 12.93
CA ASN A 86 3.03 -10.27 13.38
C ASN A 86 4.44 -9.69 13.34
N LEU A 87 4.56 -8.41 12.99
CA LEU A 87 5.82 -7.65 13.01
C LEU A 87 6.51 -7.74 14.37
N ASP A 88 7.84 -7.76 14.38
CA ASP A 88 8.63 -7.72 15.62
C ASP A 88 8.11 -6.62 16.58
N PRO A 89 7.87 -6.92 17.87
CA PRO A 89 7.27 -5.97 18.81
C PRO A 89 8.06 -4.68 18.98
N ILE A 90 9.40 -4.75 18.96
CA ILE A 90 10.27 -3.57 19.11
C ILE A 90 10.11 -2.69 17.87
N PHE A 91 10.13 -3.31 16.69
CA PHE A 91 9.98 -2.62 15.43
C PHE A 91 8.58 -2.01 15.27
N LYS A 92 7.52 -2.76 15.59
CA LYS A 92 6.13 -2.29 15.61
C LYS A 92 5.94 -1.09 16.52
N LYS A 93 6.52 -1.11 17.73
CA LYS A 93 6.47 0.02 18.67
C LYS A 93 7.12 1.27 18.06
N LYS A 94 8.23 1.13 17.34
CA LYS A 94 8.90 2.25 16.65
C LYS A 94 8.01 2.82 15.55
N ILE A 95 7.49 1.99 14.65
CA ILE A 95 6.61 2.43 13.55
C ILE A 95 5.37 3.15 14.12
N VAL A 96 4.67 2.56 15.08
CA VAL A 96 3.46 3.15 15.68
C VAL A 96 3.77 4.51 16.31
N SER A 97 4.90 4.62 17.03
CA SER A 97 5.35 5.89 17.61
C SER A 97 5.60 6.96 16.54
N ILE A 98 6.28 6.61 15.44
CA ILE A 98 6.56 7.56 14.35
C ILE A 98 5.26 7.94 13.64
N ALA A 99 4.41 6.97 13.31
CA ALA A 99 3.12 7.19 12.66
C ALA A 99 2.24 8.17 13.45
N LYS A 100 2.17 8.02 14.78
CA LYS A 100 1.44 8.93 15.66
C LYS A 100 2.01 10.36 15.62
N LYS A 101 3.33 10.52 15.63
CA LYS A 101 3.99 11.84 15.56
C LYS A 101 3.80 12.52 14.20
N LYS A 102 3.75 11.73 13.13
CA LYS A 102 3.64 12.20 11.74
C LYS A 102 2.20 12.21 11.21
N ASN A 103 1.21 11.85 12.04
CA ASN A 103 -0.20 11.75 11.68
C ASN A 103 -0.46 10.85 10.45
N ILE A 104 0.21 9.70 10.41
CA ILE A 104 0.13 8.73 9.31
C ILE A 104 -0.97 7.70 9.58
N ASN A 105 -1.75 7.37 8.57
CA ASN A 105 -2.73 6.30 8.64
C ASN A 105 -2.04 4.94 8.52
N LEU A 106 -1.70 4.36 9.67
CA LEU A 106 -1.12 3.03 9.74
C LEU A 106 -2.23 1.95 9.71
N LEU A 107 -2.10 1.02 8.77
CA LEU A 107 -3.06 -0.05 8.52
C LEU A 107 -2.46 -1.42 8.89
N GLN A 108 -3.33 -2.41 9.06
CA GLN A 108 -2.95 -3.80 9.38
C GLN A 108 -3.23 -4.69 8.19
N ASN A 109 -2.21 -5.39 7.69
CA ASN A 109 -2.25 -6.19 6.46
C ASN A 109 -3.36 -7.25 6.52
N GLU A 110 -3.48 -7.91 7.67
CA GLU A 110 -4.35 -9.07 7.90
C GLU A 110 -5.83 -8.70 7.95
N LYS A 111 -6.16 -7.41 8.00
CA LYS A 111 -7.56 -6.95 7.95
C LYS A 111 -8.09 -6.78 6.52
N PHE A 112 -7.22 -6.82 5.50
CA PHE A 112 -7.65 -6.72 4.11
C PHE A 112 -8.19 -8.06 3.60
N ARG A 113 -9.30 -8.00 2.87
CA ARG A 113 -9.81 -9.13 2.10
C ARG A 113 -9.34 -8.98 0.66
N PHE A 114 -8.35 -9.79 0.28
CA PHE A 114 -7.80 -9.77 -1.06
C PHE A 114 -8.74 -10.48 -2.04
N ILE A 115 -9.00 -9.83 -3.17
CA ILE A 115 -9.63 -10.49 -4.31
C ILE A 115 -8.54 -11.12 -5.18
N ASN A 116 -8.73 -12.39 -5.55
CA ASN A 116 -7.78 -13.11 -6.39
C ASN A 116 -7.82 -12.50 -7.80
N ASN A 117 -6.70 -11.92 -8.24
CA ASN A 117 -6.53 -11.47 -9.60
C ASN A 117 -5.86 -12.59 -10.41
N GLN A 118 -6.61 -13.26 -11.30
CA GLN A 118 -6.03 -14.27 -12.19
C GLN A 118 -5.13 -13.65 -13.29
N ASN A 119 -5.17 -12.32 -13.46
CA ASN A 119 -4.48 -11.59 -14.52
C ASN A 119 -3.10 -11.01 -14.13
N ASP A 120 -2.65 -11.22 -12.88
CA ASP A 120 -1.37 -10.72 -12.34
C ASP A 120 -0.23 -11.76 -12.37
N MET A 121 -0.44 -12.93 -12.98
CA MET A 121 0.64 -13.87 -13.30
C MET A 121 1.37 -13.48 -14.60
#